data_AF-A0A949P0S7-F1
#
_entry.id   AF-A0A949P0S7-F1
#
_cell.length_a   1.000
_cell.length_b   1.000
_cell.length_c   1.000
_cell.angle_alpha   90.00
_cell.angle_beta   90.00
_cell.angle_gamma   90.00
#
_symmetry.space_group_name_H-M   'P 1'
#
loop_
_entity.id
_entity.type
_entity.pdbx_description
1 polymer ?
#
loop_
_entity_poly.entity_id
_entity_poly.type
_entity_poly.pdbx_seq_one_letter_code
_entity_poly.pdbx_strand_id
1 'polypeptide(L)'
;SASASEIFAGAVQDREAGVLIGTKTYGKGVVQTLYPLLNGSAIKLTTAEYFTAGKNKVQDIGITPDIIVENRIRVEEIDTSTIPEFNKARKPSVGTVGLDVLAAETILDILGYAVYEPDGVFDDNLKTMVTDFQRDSGLYPYGVLDFTTQDALMKALDDYQHDDTVDLQLQKALEILR
;
A
#
# COMPACT_ATOMS: atom_id res chain seq x y z
N SER A 1 -8.85 -6.67 6.40
CA SER A 1 -10.03 -7.24 7.12
C SER A 1 -10.31 -8.68 6.69
N ALA A 2 -10.77 -9.55 7.60
CA ALA A 2 -11.07 -10.96 7.29
C ALA A 2 -12.20 -11.56 8.16
N SER A 3 -12.89 -12.59 7.66
CA SER A 3 -13.89 -13.39 8.39
C SER A 3 -15.09 -12.57 8.89
N ALA A 4 -15.31 -12.47 10.21
CA ALA A 4 -16.49 -11.79 10.77
C ALA A 4 -16.62 -10.32 10.29
N SER A 5 -15.50 -9.62 10.09
CA SER A 5 -15.50 -8.27 9.53
C SER A 5 -16.00 -8.23 8.09
N GLU A 6 -15.77 -9.28 7.30
CA GLU A 6 -16.25 -9.38 5.91
C GLU A 6 -17.74 -9.69 5.85
N ILE A 7 -18.25 -10.51 6.79
CA ILE A 7 -19.69 -10.72 6.98
C ILE A 7 -20.38 -9.39 7.29
N PHE A 8 -19.82 -8.60 8.22
CA PHE A 8 -20.36 -7.29 8.57
C PHE A 8 -20.31 -6.31 7.39
N ALA A 9 -19.15 -6.16 6.74
CA ALA A 9 -18.97 -5.27 5.61
C ALA A 9 -19.93 -5.62 4.46
N GLY A 10 -20.01 -6.90 4.07
CA GLY A 10 -20.93 -7.37 3.05
C GLY A 10 -22.39 -7.13 3.41
N ALA A 11 -22.79 -7.31 4.68
CA ALA A 11 -24.15 -7.03 5.11
C ALA A 11 -24.50 -5.53 5.10
N VAL A 12 -23.54 -4.64 5.37
CA VAL A 12 -23.72 -3.18 5.26
C VAL A 12 -23.89 -2.78 3.79
N GLN A 13 -23.02 -3.29 2.91
CA GLN A 13 -23.06 -3.00 1.47
C GLN A 13 -24.33 -3.55 0.81
N ASP A 14 -24.65 -4.82 1.01
CA ASP A 14 -25.82 -5.47 0.38
C ASP A 14 -27.16 -4.87 0.84
N ARG A 15 -27.19 -4.24 2.02
CA ARG A 15 -28.39 -3.57 2.55
C ARG A 15 -28.41 -2.08 2.25
N GLU A 16 -27.42 -1.56 1.52
CA GLU A 16 -27.26 -0.13 1.27
C GLU A 16 -27.29 0.68 2.58
N ALA A 17 -26.84 0.08 3.69
CA ALA A 17 -26.92 0.67 5.02
C ALA A 17 -25.74 1.63 5.31
N GLY A 18 -24.74 1.66 4.44
CA GLY A 18 -23.56 2.49 4.54
C GLY A 18 -22.64 2.30 3.34
N VAL A 19 -21.58 3.11 3.29
CA VAL A 19 -20.57 3.08 2.22
C VAL A 19 -19.30 2.43 2.75
N LEU A 20 -18.78 1.44 2.03
CA LEU A 20 -17.50 0.81 2.33
C LEU A 20 -16.36 1.60 1.68
N ILE A 21 -15.35 1.93 2.48
CA ILE A 21 -14.18 2.72 2.07
C ILE A 21 -12.92 1.95 2.47
N GLY A 22 -11.93 1.93 1.58
CA GLY A 22 -10.61 1.38 1.88
C GLY A 22 -10.10 0.46 0.78
N THR A 23 -9.54 -0.68 1.16
CA THR A 23 -9.03 -1.69 0.23
C THR A 23 -9.84 -2.98 0.29
N LYS A 24 -9.67 -3.78 -0.76
CA LYS A 24 -10.30 -5.10 -0.87
C LYS A 24 -9.92 -5.99 0.31
N THR A 25 -10.91 -6.67 0.88
CA THR A 25 -10.68 -7.56 2.04
C THR A 25 -10.06 -8.90 1.63
N TYR A 26 -9.64 -9.70 2.62
CA TYR A 26 -8.84 -10.91 2.40
C TYR A 26 -9.56 -12.02 1.60
N GLY A 27 -10.85 -12.24 1.83
CA GLY A 27 -11.63 -13.29 1.18
C GLY A 27 -11.70 -14.59 1.96
N LYS A 28 -11.89 -14.54 3.29
CA LYS A 28 -12.10 -15.76 4.08
C LYS A 28 -13.59 -16.04 4.20
N GLY A 29 -14.13 -16.73 3.20
CA GLY A 29 -15.52 -17.15 3.05
C GLY A 29 -15.88 -18.51 3.69
N VAL A 30 -14.97 -19.17 4.40
CA VAL A 30 -15.16 -20.54 4.91
C VAL A 30 -15.22 -20.65 6.43
N VAL A 31 -16.03 -21.61 6.90
CA VAL A 31 -16.11 -22.03 8.30
C VAL A 31 -15.35 -23.33 8.47
N GLN A 32 -14.51 -23.39 9.50
CA GLN A 32 -13.70 -24.55 9.82
C GLN A 32 -14.06 -25.08 11.21
N THR A 33 -14.27 -26.39 11.30
CA THR A 33 -14.59 -27.09 12.54
C THR A 33 -13.45 -28.03 12.91
N LEU A 34 -13.15 -28.13 14.21
CA LEU A 34 -12.20 -29.11 14.73
C LEU A 34 -12.92 -30.40 15.11
N TYR A 35 -12.43 -31.52 14.58
CA TYR A 35 -12.88 -32.86 14.91
C TYR A 35 -11.80 -33.57 15.71
N PRO A 36 -11.99 -33.81 17.02
CA PRO A 36 -11.00 -34.48 17.84
C PRO A 36 -10.85 -35.95 17.43
N LEU A 37 -9.62 -36.45 17.52
CA LEU A 37 -9.24 -37.84 17.26
C LEU A 37 -8.93 -38.55 18.58
N LEU A 38 -9.03 -39.89 18.56
CA LEU A 38 -8.87 -40.74 19.75
C LEU A 38 -7.50 -40.63 20.42
N ASN A 39 -6.47 -40.23 19.68
CA ASN A 39 -5.11 -40.04 20.18
C ASN A 39 -4.86 -38.63 20.78
N GLY A 40 -5.89 -37.81 20.94
CA GLY A 40 -5.79 -36.44 21.46
C GLY A 40 -5.41 -35.38 20.43
N SER A 41 -5.17 -35.75 19.17
CA SER A 41 -5.02 -34.79 18.06
C SER A 41 -6.39 -34.36 17.49
N ALA A 42 -6.43 -33.46 16.51
CA ALA A 42 -7.69 -33.04 15.87
C ALA A 42 -7.49 -32.76 14.37
N ILE A 43 -8.55 -32.97 13.60
CA ILE A 43 -8.62 -32.58 12.18
C ILE A 43 -9.39 -31.27 12.08
N LYS A 44 -8.80 -30.26 11.44
CA LYS A 44 -9.49 -29.03 11.09
C LYS A 44 -10.05 -29.17 9.69
N LEU A 45 -11.38 -29.21 9.57
CA LEU A 45 -12.06 -29.42 8.30
C LEU A 45 -12.93 -28.21 7.97
N THR A 46 -12.91 -27.79 6.71
CA THR A 46 -13.90 -26.83 6.20
C THR A 46 -15.25 -27.50 6.11
N THR A 47 -16.24 -26.97 6.83
CA THR A 47 -17.57 -27.58 6.97
C THR A 47 -18.66 -26.76 6.30
N ALA A 48 -18.41 -25.48 6.06
CA ALA A 48 -19.34 -24.61 5.34
C ALA A 48 -18.61 -23.49 4.62
N GLU A 49 -19.29 -22.93 3.63
CA GLU A 49 -18.95 -21.68 2.97
C GLU A 49 -20.11 -20.70 3.22
N TYR A 50 -19.80 -19.44 3.51
CA TYR A 50 -20.80 -18.39 3.65
C TYR A 50 -20.74 -17.44 2.45
N PHE A 51 -21.90 -16.86 2.17
CA PHE A 51 -22.11 -15.86 1.13
C PHE A 51 -22.64 -14.59 1.80
N THR A 52 -22.48 -13.46 1.13
CA THR A 52 -23.10 -12.22 1.60
C THR A 52 -24.64 -12.31 1.53
N ALA A 53 -25.37 -11.34 2.09
CA ALA A 53 -26.84 -11.34 2.05
C ALA A 53 -27.39 -11.31 0.61
N GLY A 54 -26.67 -10.64 -0.29
CA GLY A 54 -26.88 -10.62 -1.74
C GLY A 54 -26.47 -11.90 -2.46
N LYS A 55 -26.04 -12.95 -1.73
CA LYS A 55 -25.54 -14.22 -2.25
C LYS A 55 -24.23 -14.10 -3.05
N ASN A 56 -23.42 -13.09 -2.77
CA ASN A 56 -22.10 -12.96 -3.38
C ASN A 56 -21.09 -13.88 -2.69
N LYS A 57 -20.23 -14.52 -3.48
CA LYS A 57 -19.16 -15.40 -2.97
C LYS A 57 -18.06 -14.56 -2.33
N VAL A 58 -17.61 -14.95 -1.13
CA VAL A 58 -16.54 -14.24 -0.39
C VAL A 58 -15.22 -15.02 -0.43
N GLN A 59 -15.24 -16.35 -0.48
CA GLN A 59 -14.01 -17.14 -0.44
C GLN A 59 -13.11 -16.86 -1.65
N ASP A 60 -11.84 -16.54 -1.38
CA ASP A 60 -10.79 -16.15 -2.34
C ASP A 60 -11.09 -14.87 -3.14
N ILE A 61 -12.19 -14.19 -2.82
CA ILE A 61 -12.63 -12.96 -3.49
C ILE A 61 -12.61 -11.79 -2.52
N GLY A 62 -13.10 -11.91 -1.30
CA GLY A 62 -13.26 -10.79 -0.38
C GLY A 62 -14.41 -9.86 -0.76
N ILE A 63 -14.50 -8.74 -0.05
CA ILE A 63 -15.47 -7.67 -0.26
C ILE A 63 -14.72 -6.50 -0.89
N THR A 64 -15.19 -6.05 -2.05
CA THR A 64 -14.67 -4.86 -2.71
C THR A 64 -15.38 -3.63 -2.13
N PRO A 65 -14.64 -2.63 -1.63
CA PRO A 65 -15.25 -1.40 -1.11
C PRO A 65 -15.92 -0.59 -2.23
N ASP A 66 -16.91 0.21 -1.86
CA ASP A 66 -17.62 1.10 -2.79
C ASP A 66 -16.70 2.24 -3.26
N ILE A 67 -15.80 2.69 -2.38
CA ILE A 67 -14.79 3.71 -2.67
C ILE A 67 -13.42 3.15 -2.29
N ILE A 68 -12.60 2.93 -3.30
CA ILE A 68 -11.23 2.45 -3.11
C ILE A 68 -10.38 3.62 -2.64
N VAL A 69 -9.79 3.46 -1.46
CA VAL A 69 -8.80 4.38 -0.90
C VAL A 69 -7.70 3.52 -0.30
N GLU A 70 -6.51 3.62 -0.87
CA GLU A 70 -5.33 3.02 -0.27
C GLU A 70 -4.75 4.02 0.72
N ASN A 71 -4.56 3.56 1.96
CA ASN A 71 -3.72 4.29 2.88
C ASN A 71 -2.26 4.21 2.37
N ARG A 72 -1.47 5.18 2.79
CA ARG A 72 -0.02 5.12 2.69
C ARG A 72 0.47 3.77 3.20
N ILE A 73 1.45 3.18 2.52
CA ILE A 73 2.09 1.96 3.00
C ILE A 73 2.65 2.28 4.38
N ARG A 74 2.20 1.57 5.42
CA ARG A 74 2.78 1.75 6.74
C ARG A 74 4.23 1.33 6.66
N VAL A 75 5.12 2.25 6.98
CA VAL A 75 6.57 2.02 6.95
C VAL A 75 7.00 0.86 7.84
N GLU A 76 6.23 0.51 8.87
CA GLU A 76 6.46 -0.67 9.70
C GLU A 76 6.50 -2.00 8.89
N GLU A 77 5.90 -2.03 7.69
CA GLU A 77 5.95 -3.15 6.75
C GLU A 77 7.07 -3.02 5.69
N ILE A 78 7.71 -1.86 5.60
CA ILE A 78 8.81 -1.57 4.67
C ILE A 78 10.12 -1.70 5.44
N ASP A 79 10.93 -2.71 5.09
CA ASP A 79 12.29 -2.80 5.61
C ASP A 79 13.17 -1.73 4.96
N THR A 80 13.16 -0.52 5.51
CA THR A 80 13.96 0.59 5.00
C THR A 80 15.46 0.36 5.10
N SER A 81 15.91 -0.67 5.84
CA SER A 81 17.32 -1.08 5.85
C SER A 81 17.78 -1.69 4.51
N THR A 82 16.83 -2.07 3.65
CA THR A 82 17.11 -2.58 2.30
C THR A 82 17.31 -1.47 1.26
N ILE A 83 16.91 -0.24 1.58
CA ILE A 83 17.07 0.91 0.67
C ILE A 83 18.56 1.29 0.62
N PRO A 84 19.20 1.32 -0.57
CA PRO A 84 20.60 1.71 -0.66
C PRO A 84 20.83 3.15 -0.20
N GLU A 85 21.94 3.40 0.48
CA GLU A 85 22.36 4.77 0.78
C GLU A 85 22.86 5.49 -0.48
N PHE A 86 22.48 6.76 -0.62
CA PHE A 86 23.01 7.60 -1.68
C PHE A 86 24.52 7.82 -1.50
N ASN A 87 25.29 7.62 -2.57
CA ASN A 87 26.75 7.75 -2.59
C ASN A 87 27.24 9.19 -2.35
N LYS A 88 26.37 10.22 -2.43
CA LYS A 88 26.64 11.67 -2.27
C LYS A 88 27.80 12.24 -3.11
N ALA A 89 28.41 11.46 -4.01
CA ALA A 89 29.40 11.92 -4.97
C ALA A 89 28.89 11.90 -6.42
N ARG A 90 27.70 11.33 -6.65
CA ARG A 90 27.08 11.18 -7.97
C ARG A 90 25.79 11.98 -8.06
N LYS A 91 25.49 12.47 -9.26
CA LYS A 91 24.21 13.14 -9.59
C LYS A 91 23.54 12.38 -10.75
N PRO A 92 22.90 11.23 -10.48
CA PRO A 92 22.25 10.46 -11.53
C PRO A 92 21.23 11.27 -12.33
N SER A 93 21.18 10.99 -13.62
CA SER A 93 20.21 11.52 -14.59
C SER A 93 19.87 10.43 -15.61
N VAL A 94 18.99 10.73 -16.57
CA VAL A 94 18.59 9.79 -17.63
C VAL A 94 19.80 9.06 -18.24
N GLY A 95 19.68 7.73 -18.33
CA GLY A 95 20.73 6.81 -18.80
C GLY A 95 21.68 6.31 -17.70
N THR A 96 21.56 6.79 -16.47
CA THR A 96 22.35 6.28 -15.34
C THR A 96 21.78 4.96 -14.85
N VAL A 97 22.65 3.99 -14.53
CA VAL A 97 22.26 2.75 -13.85
C VAL A 97 23.04 2.63 -12.54
N GLY A 98 22.37 2.24 -11.46
CA GLY A 98 23.03 1.92 -10.20
C GLY A 98 22.18 2.10 -8.94
N LEU A 99 22.81 1.89 -7.78
CA LEU A 99 22.14 1.87 -6.48
C LEU A 99 21.53 3.23 -6.09
N ASP A 100 22.12 4.35 -6.50
CA ASP A 100 21.53 5.68 -6.27
C ASP A 100 20.19 5.84 -6.99
N VAL A 101 20.05 5.22 -8.17
CA VAL A 101 18.81 5.24 -8.94
C VAL A 101 17.77 4.35 -8.27
N LEU A 102 18.18 3.13 -7.91
CA LEU A 102 17.34 2.15 -7.22
C LEU A 102 16.80 2.70 -5.89
N ALA A 103 17.64 3.41 -5.14
CA ALA A 103 17.25 4.09 -3.91
C ALA A 103 16.17 5.15 -4.17
N ALA A 104 16.36 5.99 -5.18
CA ALA A 104 15.38 7.01 -5.54
C ALA A 104 14.05 6.41 -6.01
N GLU A 105 14.07 5.39 -6.86
CA GLU A 105 12.88 4.66 -7.32
C GLU A 105 12.11 4.08 -6.14
N THR A 106 12.81 3.40 -5.23
CA THR A 106 12.20 2.77 -4.06
C THR A 106 11.58 3.80 -3.12
N ILE A 107 12.28 4.91 -2.87
CA ILE A 107 11.75 6.00 -2.02
C ILE A 107 10.53 6.64 -2.69
N LEU A 108 10.60 6.94 -3.99
CA LEU A 108 9.49 7.54 -4.73
C LEU A 108 8.25 6.62 -4.73
N ASP A 109 8.43 5.31 -4.91
CA ASP A 109 7.36 4.32 -4.79
C ASP A 109 6.69 4.36 -3.40
N ILE A 110 7.49 4.35 -2.33
CA ILE A 110 7.00 4.46 -0.95
C ILE A 110 6.20 5.75 -0.73
N LEU A 111 6.68 6.86 -1.29
CA LEU A 111 6.03 8.17 -1.22
C LEU A 111 4.78 8.28 -2.12
N GLY A 112 4.44 7.22 -2.86
CA GLY A 112 3.22 7.13 -3.68
C GLY A 112 3.37 7.65 -5.11
N TYR A 113 4.59 7.84 -5.61
CA TYR A 113 4.84 8.08 -7.02
C TYR A 113 4.77 6.74 -7.75
N ALA A 114 4.10 6.66 -8.90
CA ALA A 114 3.79 5.42 -9.61
C ALA A 114 5.02 4.77 -10.30
N VAL A 115 6.02 4.40 -9.53
CA VAL A 115 7.21 3.67 -9.98
C VAL A 115 6.84 2.18 -10.07
N TYR A 116 6.69 1.67 -11.29
CA TYR A 116 6.43 0.25 -11.50
C TYR A 116 7.77 -0.50 -11.58
N GLU A 117 8.08 -1.29 -10.54
CA GLU A 117 9.27 -2.14 -10.42
C GLU A 117 10.62 -1.40 -10.45
N PRO A 118 11.18 -1.03 -9.28
CA PRO A 118 12.52 -0.46 -9.18
C PRO A 118 13.60 -1.39 -9.78
N ASP A 119 14.24 -0.96 -10.87
CA ASP A 119 15.25 -1.72 -11.61
C ASP A 119 16.65 -1.07 -11.56
N GLY A 120 16.74 0.13 -10.98
CA GLY A 120 17.94 0.92 -10.87
C GLY A 120 18.39 1.58 -12.16
N VAL A 121 17.49 1.74 -13.14
CA VAL A 121 17.73 2.38 -14.44
C VAL A 121 16.99 3.71 -14.54
N PHE A 122 17.75 4.80 -14.66
CA PHE A 122 17.18 6.12 -14.73
C PHE A 122 16.63 6.38 -16.13
N ASP A 123 15.35 6.13 -16.34
CA ASP A 123 14.63 6.37 -17.59
C ASP A 123 13.91 7.74 -17.62
N ASP A 124 13.19 8.03 -18.70
CA ASP A 124 12.42 9.27 -18.82
C ASP A 124 11.18 9.30 -17.90
N ASN A 125 10.68 8.14 -17.47
CA ASN A 125 9.58 8.06 -16.51
C ASN A 125 10.05 8.49 -15.13
N LEU A 126 11.18 7.93 -14.66
CA LEU A 126 11.81 8.33 -13.41
C LEU A 126 12.21 9.81 -13.45
N LYS A 127 12.69 10.32 -14.58
CA LYS A 127 12.95 11.77 -14.72
C LYS A 127 11.69 12.60 -14.43
N THR A 128 10.55 12.17 -14.97
CA THR A 128 9.27 12.85 -14.75
C THR A 128 8.89 12.81 -13.27
N MET A 129 9.01 11.64 -12.63
CA MET A 129 8.72 11.47 -11.21
C MET A 129 9.64 12.30 -10.31
N VAL A 130 10.95 12.32 -10.60
CA VAL A 130 11.92 13.18 -9.90
C VAL A 130 11.59 14.66 -10.08
N THR A 131 11.15 15.05 -11.28
CA THR A 131 10.71 16.43 -11.58
C THR A 131 9.47 16.80 -10.79
N ASP A 132 8.49 15.91 -10.71
CA ASP A 132 7.28 16.09 -9.92
C ASP A 132 7.60 16.16 -8.43
N PHE A 133 8.43 15.24 -7.91
CA PHE A 133 8.91 15.27 -6.53
C PHE A 133 9.63 16.56 -6.18
N GLN A 134 10.50 17.05 -7.06
CA GLN A 134 11.18 18.32 -6.89
C GLN A 134 10.17 19.47 -6.78
N ARG A 135 9.17 19.52 -7.67
CA ARG A 135 8.13 20.55 -7.61
C ARG A 135 7.33 20.49 -6.31
N ASP A 136 6.92 19.30 -5.90
CA ASP A 136 6.10 19.08 -4.72
C ASP A 136 6.88 19.37 -3.43
N SER A 137 8.20 19.20 -3.47
CA SER A 137 9.14 19.54 -2.38
C SER A 137 9.66 20.99 -2.43
N GLY A 138 9.18 21.82 -3.36
CA GLY A 138 9.63 23.22 -3.52
C GLY A 138 11.06 23.40 -4.04
N LEU A 139 11.63 22.37 -4.67
CA LEU A 139 12.92 22.38 -5.35
C LEU A 139 12.77 22.81 -6.81
N TYR A 140 13.89 23.15 -7.45
CA TYR A 140 13.90 23.40 -8.90
C TYR A 140 13.59 22.08 -9.64
N PRO A 141 12.60 22.01 -10.55
CA PRO A 141 12.14 20.76 -11.16
C PRO A 141 12.85 20.49 -12.49
N TYR A 142 14.03 19.89 -12.43
CA TYR A 142 14.87 19.62 -13.61
C TYR A 142 15.25 18.14 -13.79
N GLY A 143 14.74 17.26 -12.93
CA GLY A 143 14.75 15.81 -13.15
C GLY A 143 16.13 15.16 -13.00
N VAL A 144 16.96 15.70 -12.10
CA VAL A 144 18.30 15.15 -11.77
C VAL A 144 18.34 14.86 -10.28
N LEU A 145 18.87 13.70 -9.90
CA LEU A 145 19.12 13.34 -8.51
C LEU A 145 20.38 14.05 -8.02
N ASP A 146 20.34 15.37 -7.91
CA ASP A 146 21.39 16.15 -7.27
C ASP A 146 21.39 15.93 -5.75
N PHE A 147 22.39 16.48 -5.05
CA PHE A 147 22.53 16.24 -3.61
C PHE A 147 21.33 16.77 -2.81
N THR A 148 20.76 17.91 -3.22
CA THR A 148 19.57 18.48 -2.59
C THR A 148 18.34 17.58 -2.77
N THR A 149 18.15 17.02 -3.96
CA THR A 149 17.06 16.08 -4.24
C THR A 149 17.24 14.78 -3.47
N GLN A 150 18.47 14.25 -3.40
CA GLN A 150 18.78 13.06 -2.61
C GLN A 150 18.53 13.28 -1.11
N ASP A 151 18.93 14.44 -0.57
CA ASP A 151 18.65 14.81 0.83
C ASP A 151 17.14 14.96 1.07
N ALA A 152 16.43 15.60 0.13
CA ALA A 152 14.98 15.77 0.23
C ALA A 152 14.24 14.44 0.18
N LEU A 153 14.66 13.49 -0.66
CA LEU A 153 14.08 12.13 -0.71
C LEU A 153 14.25 11.41 0.63
N MET A 154 15.46 11.44 1.21
CA MET A 154 15.71 10.81 2.52
C MET A 154 14.90 11.48 3.63
N LYS A 155 14.81 12.81 3.61
CA LYS A 155 13.98 13.54 4.58
C LYS A 155 12.50 13.22 4.40
N ALA A 156 12.01 13.16 3.16
CA ALA A 156 10.61 12.83 2.88
C ALA A 156 10.29 11.40 3.32
N LEU A 157 11.22 10.45 3.13
CA LEU A 157 11.10 9.10 3.66
C LEU A 157 11.00 9.13 5.19
N ASP A 158 11.94 9.80 5.87
CA ASP A 158 11.95 9.93 7.35
C ASP A 158 10.66 10.57 7.89
N ASP A 159 10.23 11.68 7.29
CA ASP A 159 8.94 12.33 7.60
C ASP A 159 7.78 11.34 7.40
N TYR A 160 7.80 10.54 6.33
CA TYR A 160 6.79 9.53 6.04
C TYR A 160 6.81 8.36 7.05
N GLN A 161 7.98 8.00 7.62
CA GLN A 161 8.07 7.00 8.70
C GLN A 161 7.46 7.50 10.02
N HIS A 162 7.54 8.81 10.26
CA HIS A 162 7.11 9.43 11.52
C HIS A 162 5.74 10.14 11.41
N ASP A 163 5.13 10.17 10.23
CA ASP A 163 3.79 10.72 9.99
C ASP A 163 2.71 9.68 10.29
N ASP A 164 2.47 9.44 11.58
CA ASP A 164 1.36 8.63 12.10
C ASP A 164 -0.03 9.28 11.86
N THR A 165 -0.10 10.45 11.23
CA THR A 165 -1.24 11.37 11.41
C THR A 165 -2.24 11.40 10.27
N VAL A 166 -1.92 10.85 9.09
CA VAL A 166 -2.78 10.94 7.90
C VAL A 166 -3.35 9.56 7.51
N ASP A 167 -4.46 9.19 8.16
CA ASP A 167 -5.33 8.09 7.73
C ASP A 167 -6.26 8.58 6.61
N LEU A 168 -5.85 8.37 5.36
CA LEU A 168 -6.60 8.77 4.15
C LEU A 168 -7.96 8.07 4.08
N GLN A 169 -8.05 6.81 4.50
CA GLN A 169 -9.30 6.06 4.55
C GLN A 169 -10.29 6.70 5.54
N LEU A 170 -9.82 7.05 6.74
CA LEU A 170 -10.64 7.75 7.74
C LEU A 170 -11.03 9.15 7.27
N GLN A 171 -10.10 9.92 6.70
CA GLN A 171 -10.39 11.24 6.16
C GLN A 171 -11.48 11.18 5.09
N LYS A 172 -11.39 10.19 4.18
CA LYS A 172 -12.41 10.00 3.16
C LYS A 172 -13.76 9.62 3.78
N ALA A 173 -13.77 8.76 4.79
CA ALA A 173 -14.98 8.41 5.52
C ALA A 173 -15.65 9.63 6.17
N LEU A 174 -14.87 10.52 6.79
CA LEU A 174 -15.38 11.75 7.38
C LEU A 174 -15.87 12.75 6.33
N GLU A 175 -15.26 12.80 5.15
CA GLU A 175 -15.71 13.63 4.02
C GLU A 175 -17.10 13.21 3.54
N ILE A 176 -17.34 11.91 3.40
CA ILE A 176 -18.62 11.36 2.89
C ILE A 176 -19.76 11.50 3.91
N LEU A 177 -19.45 11.56 5.20
CA LEU A 177 -20.43 11.74 6.26
C LEU A 177 -20.88 13.20 6.46
N ARG A 178 -20.19 14.18 5.84
CA ARG A 178 -20.52 15.61 5.91
C ARG A 178 -21.53 16.02 4.85
#